data_AF-A3EXX6-F1
#
_entry.id   AF-A3EXX6-F1
#
_cell.length_a   1.000
_cell.length_b   1.000
_cell.length_c   1.000
_cell.angle_alpha   90.00
_cell.angle_beta   90.00
_cell.angle_gamma   90.00
#
_symmetry.space_group_name_H-M   'P 1'
#
loop_
_entity.id
_entity.type
_entity.pdbx_description
1 polymer ?
#
loop_
_entity_poly.entity_id
_entity_poly.type
_entity_poly.pdbx_seq_one_letter_code
_entity_poly.pdbx_strand_id
1 'polypeptide(L)'
;PIDANITYLRVPVLDSTLTNLSHYFHTIADTIEKTSLEGGRVLIHCIAGVSRSVSLCLAYLVKHRNLSLREAYQHVERRRPCIQPNNSFFTQLIEFEVEMRGICSISMILDDGTKTYIPDIYECKFKDRMCCQLKLCQRRHYGTH
;
A
#
# COMPACT_ATOMS: atom_id res chain seq x y z
N PRO A 1 21.75 -20.70 4.13
CA PRO A 1 21.59 -20.95 5.57
C PRO A 1 20.52 -20.01 6.14
N ILE A 2 19.52 -20.55 6.84
CA ILE A 2 18.58 -19.75 7.62
C ILE A 2 19.38 -19.26 8.84
N ASP A 3 19.49 -17.93 9.01
CA ASP A 3 20.18 -17.36 10.17
C ASP A 3 19.40 -17.71 11.43
N ALA A 4 20.05 -18.39 12.38
CA ALA A 4 19.42 -18.82 13.64
C ALA A 4 18.95 -17.64 14.51
N ASN A 5 19.42 -16.42 14.23
CA ASN A 5 19.04 -15.21 14.95
C ASN A 5 17.86 -14.46 14.31
N ILE A 6 17.32 -14.95 13.19
CA ILE A 6 16.20 -14.31 12.48
C ILE A 6 14.97 -15.21 12.59
N THR A 7 13.89 -14.67 13.16
CA THR A 7 12.57 -15.33 13.13
C THR A 7 11.89 -15.03 11.80
N TYR A 8 11.43 -16.07 11.11
CA TYR A 8 10.73 -15.97 9.83
C TYR A 8 9.25 -16.26 10.01
N LEU A 9 8.41 -15.36 9.49
CA LEU A 9 6.97 -15.54 9.38
C LEU A 9 6.56 -15.41 7.91
N ARG A 10 5.87 -16.41 7.37
CA ARG A 10 5.46 -16.43 5.96
C ARG A 10 3.95 -16.21 5.85
N VAL A 11 3.56 -15.25 5.02
CA VAL A 11 2.18 -15.03 4.58
C VAL A 11 2.05 -15.57 3.14
N PRO A 12 1.49 -16.77 2.93
CA PRO A 12 1.52 -17.46 1.63
C PRO A 12 0.42 -16.97 0.70
N VAL A 13 0.52 -15.72 0.25
CA VAL A 13 -0.51 -15.04 -0.54
C VAL A 13 0.02 -14.50 -1.87
N LEU A 14 -0.84 -14.56 -2.88
CA LEU A 14 -0.58 -13.99 -4.20
C LEU A 14 -0.93 -12.49 -4.22
N ASP A 15 -0.35 -11.76 -5.17
CA ASP A 15 -0.73 -10.38 -5.43
C ASP A 15 -1.84 -10.36 -6.48
N SER A 16 -3.05 -10.69 -6.05
CA SER A 16 -4.21 -10.86 -6.92
C SER A 16 -5.44 -10.24 -6.29
N THR A 17 -6.37 -9.77 -7.13
CA THR A 17 -7.65 -9.21 -6.70
C THR A 17 -8.54 -10.21 -5.97
N LEU A 18 -8.32 -11.51 -6.19
CA LEU A 18 -9.06 -12.61 -5.54
C LEU A 18 -8.48 -12.99 -4.17
N THR A 19 -7.33 -12.42 -3.78
CA THR A 19 -6.66 -12.78 -2.53
C THR A 19 -7.29 -12.04 -1.36
N ASN A 20 -7.70 -12.77 -0.34
CA ASN A 20 -8.06 -12.19 0.95
C ASN A 20 -6.83 -12.05 1.86
N LEU A 21 -6.30 -10.82 1.97
CA LEU A 21 -5.17 -10.49 2.82
C LEU A 21 -5.61 -10.07 4.24
N SER A 22 -6.89 -9.71 4.43
CA SER A 22 -7.38 -9.16 5.70
C SER A 22 -7.23 -10.11 6.88
N HIS A 23 -7.31 -11.42 6.63
CA HIS A 23 -7.05 -12.47 7.63
C HIS A 23 -5.69 -12.35 8.33
N TYR A 24 -4.72 -11.66 7.71
CA TYR A 24 -3.39 -11.48 8.25
C TYR A 24 -3.17 -10.12 8.91
N PHE A 25 -4.07 -9.14 8.75
CA PHE A 25 -3.83 -7.78 9.22
C PHE A 25 -3.60 -7.69 10.73
N HIS A 26 -4.48 -8.28 11.55
CA HIS A 26 -4.28 -8.28 13.01
C HIS A 26 -2.99 -9.01 13.40
N THR A 27 -2.85 -10.27 12.97
CA THR A 27 -1.72 -11.12 13.36
C THR A 27 -0.38 -10.50 13.00
N ILE A 28 -0.26 -9.93 11.79
CA ILE A 28 0.99 -9.31 11.33
C ILE A 28 1.23 -8.00 12.09
N ALA A 29 0.23 -7.14 12.21
CA ALA A 29 0.34 -5.89 12.95
C ALA A 29 0.78 -6.13 14.41
N ASP A 30 0.18 -7.11 15.08
CA ASP A 30 0.49 -7.45 16.48
C ASP A 30 1.88 -8.07 16.62
N THR A 31 2.30 -8.89 15.65
CA THR A 31 3.66 -9.44 15.63
C THR A 31 4.70 -8.35 15.48
N ILE A 32 4.45 -7.37 14.61
CA ILE A 32 5.35 -6.22 14.42
C ILE A 32 5.42 -5.41 15.71
N GLU A 33 4.27 -5.12 16.33
CA GLU A 33 4.24 -4.32 17.55
C GLU A 33 4.94 -5.03 18.70
N LYS A 34 4.66 -6.32 18.92
CA LYS A 34 5.35 -7.14 19.91
C LYS A 34 6.87 -7.07 19.73
N THR A 35 7.35 -7.32 18.51
CA THR A 35 8.79 -7.28 18.19
C THR A 35 9.37 -5.89 18.46
N SER A 36 8.64 -4.82 18.13
CA SER A 36 9.07 -3.44 18.39
C SER A 36 9.17 -3.14 19.88
N LEU A 37 8.21 -3.61 20.70
CA LEU A 37 8.20 -3.41 22.14
C LEU A 37 9.35 -4.17 22.84
N GLU A 38 9.77 -5.29 22.27
CA GLU A 38 10.93 -6.07 22.71
C GLU A 38 12.28 -5.48 22.24
N GLY A 39 12.27 -4.33 21.54
CA GLY A 39 13.47 -3.67 21.02
C GLY A 39 14.03 -4.29 19.74
N GLY A 40 13.30 -5.21 19.12
CA GLY A 40 13.66 -5.86 17.87
C GLY A 40 13.37 -5.00 16.62
N ARG A 41 13.70 -5.56 15.45
CA ARG A 41 13.41 -4.94 14.14
C ARG A 41 12.76 -5.96 13.23
N VAL A 42 11.78 -5.51 12.45
CA VAL A 42 11.06 -6.35 11.48
C VAL A 42 11.32 -5.87 10.06
N LEU A 43 11.68 -6.81 9.18
CA LEU A 43 11.69 -6.60 7.74
C LEU A 43 10.47 -7.27 7.13
N ILE A 44 9.62 -6.48 6.47
CA ILE A 44 8.46 -7.00 5.72
C ILE A 44 8.77 -6.82 4.24
N HIS A 45 8.78 -7.91 3.49
CA HIS A 45 9.03 -7.87 2.06
C HIS A 45 8.06 -8.77 1.29
N CYS A 46 7.88 -8.45 0.02
CA CYS A 46 7.26 -9.32 -0.96
C CYS A 46 8.19 -9.39 -2.18
N ILE A 47 7.69 -9.78 -3.37
CA ILE A 47 8.54 -9.88 -4.56
C ILE A 47 9.04 -8.49 -5.00
N ALA A 48 8.14 -7.54 -5.22
CA ALA A 48 8.48 -6.20 -5.72
C ALA A 48 8.54 -5.12 -4.63
N GLY A 49 8.04 -5.42 -3.42
CA GLY A 49 7.86 -4.43 -2.36
C GLY A 49 6.87 -3.32 -2.74
N VAL A 50 5.87 -3.62 -3.59
CA VAL A 50 4.93 -2.61 -4.13
C VAL A 50 3.54 -2.74 -3.52
N SER A 51 3.03 -3.95 -3.38
CA SER A 51 1.63 -4.21 -2.99
C SER A 51 1.53 -5.00 -1.68
N ARG A 52 1.64 -6.34 -1.69
CA ARG A 52 1.45 -7.20 -0.48
C ARG A 52 2.14 -6.72 0.81
N SER A 53 3.47 -6.51 0.76
CA SER A 53 4.21 -6.08 1.96
C SER A 53 3.80 -4.68 2.40
N VAL A 54 3.51 -3.80 1.45
CA VAL A 54 3.02 -2.44 1.72
C VAL A 54 1.67 -2.53 2.43
N SER A 55 0.73 -3.33 1.94
CA SER A 55 -0.58 -3.49 2.58
C SER A 55 -0.47 -3.93 4.04
N LEU A 56 0.43 -4.88 4.35
CA LEU A 56 0.70 -5.30 5.72
C LEU A 56 1.32 -4.17 6.58
N CYS A 57 2.24 -3.38 6.01
CA CYS A 57 2.77 -2.19 6.68
C CYS A 57 1.66 -1.15 6.97
N LEU A 58 0.74 -0.94 6.03
CA LEU A 58 -0.36 0.01 6.21
C LEU A 58 -1.30 -0.42 7.32
N ALA A 59 -1.69 -1.70 7.35
CA ALA A 59 -2.50 -2.26 8.44
C ALA A 59 -1.83 -2.06 9.81
N TYR A 60 -0.51 -2.30 9.90
CA TYR A 60 0.25 -2.04 11.11
C TYR A 60 0.19 -0.58 11.57
N LEU A 61 0.42 0.37 10.64
CA LEU A 61 0.39 1.80 10.96
C LEU A 61 -1.01 2.26 11.41
N VAL A 62 -2.06 1.75 10.78
CA VAL A 62 -3.45 2.02 11.17
C VAL A 62 -3.74 1.50 12.58
N LYS A 63 -3.33 0.26 12.88
CA LYS A 63 -3.62 -0.40 14.16
C LYS A 63 -2.81 0.15 15.33
N HIS A 64 -1.49 0.31 15.17
CA HIS A 64 -0.55 0.52 16.27
C HIS A 64 0.17 1.87 16.28
N ARG A 65 -0.03 2.70 15.25
CA ARG A 65 0.60 4.03 15.14
C ARG A 65 -0.39 5.18 15.06
N ASN A 66 -1.67 4.91 15.31
CA ASN A 66 -2.74 5.91 15.35
C ASN A 66 -2.84 6.78 14.08
N LEU A 67 -2.47 6.22 12.92
CA LEU A 67 -2.61 6.90 11.64
C LEU A 67 -3.93 6.49 10.98
N SER A 68 -4.61 7.43 10.33
CA SER A 68 -5.59 7.08 9.31
C SER A 68 -4.93 6.32 8.16
N LEU A 69 -5.69 5.59 7.36
CA LEU A 69 -5.18 4.87 6.19
C LEU A 69 -4.52 5.83 5.19
N ARG A 70 -5.08 7.03 5.00
CA ARG A 70 -4.49 8.10 4.20
C ARG A 70 -3.13 8.54 4.72
N GLU A 71 -3.03 8.84 6.02
CA GLU A 71 -1.77 9.24 6.63
C GLU A 71 -0.73 8.12 6.60
N ALA A 72 -1.15 6.88 6.86
CA ALA A 72 -0.30 5.69 6.76
C ALA A 72 0.25 5.53 5.33
N TYR A 73 -0.60 5.67 4.32
CA TYR A 73 -0.18 5.60 2.92
C TYR A 73 0.87 6.67 2.59
N GLN A 74 0.58 7.93 2.91
CA GLN A 74 1.50 9.04 2.66
C GLN A 74 2.80 8.90 3.47
N HIS A 75 2.75 8.31 4.66
CA HIS A 75 3.93 8.03 5.46
C HIS A 75 4.86 7.02 4.79
N VAL A 76 4.30 5.93 4.24
CA VAL A 76 5.08 4.90 3.54
C VAL A 76 5.54 5.41 2.18
N GLU A 77 4.68 6.12 1.45
CA GLU A 77 5.00 6.67 0.12
C GLU A 77 6.22 7.59 0.15
N ARG A 78 6.30 8.49 1.13
CA ARG A 78 7.46 9.39 1.26
C ARG A 78 8.78 8.65 1.42
N ARG A 79 8.76 7.42 1.95
CA ARG A 79 9.93 6.55 2.12
C ARG A 79 10.13 5.61 0.95
N ARG A 80 9.07 5.28 0.23
CA ARG A 80 9.07 4.36 -0.91
C ARG A 80 8.06 4.84 -1.97
N PRO A 81 8.45 5.72 -2.89
CA PRO A 81 7.51 6.35 -3.84
C PRO A 81 6.82 5.38 -4.81
N CYS A 82 7.37 4.17 -4.99
CA CYS A 82 6.82 3.15 -5.90
C CYS A 82 5.69 2.31 -5.28
N ILE A 83 5.23 2.60 -4.05
CA ILE A 83 4.14 1.82 -3.45
C ILE A 83 2.85 1.92 -4.27
N GLN A 84 2.22 0.78 -4.48
CA GLN A 84 0.96 0.66 -5.19
C GLN A 84 0.26 -0.66 -4.82
N PRO A 85 -0.32 -0.76 -3.60
CA PRO A 85 -1.25 -1.84 -3.28
C PRO A 85 -2.31 -2.00 -4.38
N ASN A 86 -2.65 -3.25 -4.69
CA ASN A 86 -3.74 -3.51 -5.62
C ASN A 86 -5.08 -3.02 -5.03
N ASN A 87 -6.05 -2.74 -5.90
CA ASN A 87 -7.31 -2.11 -5.50
C ASN A 87 -8.12 -2.98 -4.52
N SER A 88 -8.06 -4.31 -4.64
CA SER A 88 -8.74 -5.24 -3.71
C SER A 88 -8.14 -5.17 -2.31
N PHE A 89 -6.82 -5.13 -2.18
CA PHE A 89 -6.16 -4.93 -0.88
C PHE A 89 -6.49 -3.56 -0.29
N PHE A 90 -6.69 -2.54 -1.12
CA PHE A 90 -7.12 -1.23 -0.64
C PHE A 90 -8.54 -1.27 -0.06
N THR A 91 -9.49 -1.93 -0.73
CA THR A 91 -10.83 -2.15 -0.16
C THR A 91 -10.76 -2.85 1.19
N GLN A 92 -9.94 -3.90 1.30
CA GLN A 92 -9.74 -4.62 2.57
C GLN A 92 -9.10 -3.72 3.65
N LEU A 93 -8.18 -2.83 3.28
CA LEU A 93 -7.57 -1.87 4.20
C LEU A 93 -8.54 -0.79 4.66
N ILE A 94 -9.46 -0.36 3.79
CA ILE A 94 -10.53 0.57 4.11
C ILE A 94 -11.46 -0.04 5.15
N GLU A 95 -11.90 -1.29 4.93
CA GLU A 95 -12.71 -2.04 5.91
C GLU A 95 -11.98 -2.19 7.25
N PHE A 96 -10.68 -2.48 7.20
CA PHE A 96 -9.84 -2.58 8.40
C PHE A 96 -9.68 -1.24 9.13
N GLU A 97 -9.61 -0.10 8.41
CA GLU A 97 -9.61 1.22 9.05
C GLU A 97 -10.93 1.49 9.77
N VAL A 98 -12.06 1.14 9.15
CA VAL A 98 -13.39 1.26 9.77
C VAL A 98 -13.47 0.40 11.02
N GLU A 99 -12.98 -0.85 10.97
CA GLU A 99 -12.92 -1.72 12.14
C GLU A 99 -12.07 -1.12 13.27
N MET A 100 -10.87 -0.60 12.95
CA MET A 100 -9.93 -0.13 13.96
C MET A 100 -10.24 1.27 14.49
N ARG A 101 -10.88 2.14 13.70
CA ARG A 101 -11.01 3.57 13.99
C ARG A 101 -12.44 4.11 13.88
N GLY A 102 -13.39 3.34 13.35
CA GLY A 102 -14.77 3.78 13.11
C GLY A 102 -14.94 4.81 11.99
N ILE A 103 -13.87 5.09 11.24
CA ILE A 103 -13.86 6.06 10.14
C ILE A 103 -13.20 5.46 8.90
N CYS A 104 -13.45 6.08 7.76
CA CYS A 104 -12.81 5.75 6.49
C CYS A 104 -12.21 7.03 5.91
N SER A 105 -10.88 7.04 5.71
CA SER A 105 -10.14 8.21 5.22
C SER A 105 -9.87 8.18 3.71
N ILE A 106 -10.13 7.05 3.05
CA ILE A 106 -9.93 6.82 1.61
C ILE A 106 -11.17 6.15 1.05
N SER A 107 -11.72 6.71 -0.01
CA SER A 107 -12.87 6.13 -0.74
C SER A 107 -12.44 5.50 -2.06
N MET A 108 -13.23 4.53 -2.54
CA MET A 108 -13.07 3.96 -3.88
C MET A 108 -13.90 4.80 -4.86
N ILE A 109 -13.25 5.31 -5.91
CA ILE A 109 -13.86 6.14 -6.95
C ILE A 109 -13.74 5.44 -8.32
N LEU A 110 -14.66 5.75 -9.24
CA LEU A 110 -14.59 5.25 -10.61
C LEU A 110 -13.57 6.06 -11.41
N ASP A 111 -12.55 5.40 -11.95
CA ASP A 111 -11.64 6.02 -12.91
C ASP A 111 -12.28 6.03 -14.30
N ASP A 112 -12.41 7.22 -14.87
CA ASP A 112 -13.06 7.40 -16.18
C ASP A 112 -12.25 6.83 -17.34
N GLY A 113 -10.92 6.70 -17.20
CA GLY A 113 -10.04 6.19 -18.25
C GLY A 113 -10.03 4.66 -18.31
N THR A 114 -9.81 4.00 -17.18
CA THR A 114 -9.74 2.54 -17.09
C THR A 114 -11.09 1.87 -16.88
N LYS A 115 -12.13 2.64 -16.52
CA LYS A 115 -13.45 2.14 -16.11
C LYS A 115 -13.37 1.13 -14.95
N THR A 116 -12.42 1.35 -14.04
CA THR A 116 -12.24 0.53 -12.84
C THR A 116 -12.32 1.38 -11.58
N TYR A 117 -12.68 0.75 -10.45
CA TYR A 117 -12.64 1.42 -9.16
C TYR A 117 -11.21 1.50 -8.64
N ILE A 118 -10.75 2.70 -8.33
CA ILE A 118 -9.44 3.00 -7.75
C ILE A 118 -9.61 3.74 -6.42
N PRO A 119 -8.65 3.64 -5.49
CA PRO A 119 -8.59 4.52 -4.33
C PRO A 119 -8.45 5.99 -4.77
N ASP A 120 -9.22 6.90 -4.15
CA ASP A 120 -9.18 8.35 -4.44
C ASP A 120 -7.76 8.95 -4.33
N ILE A 121 -6.92 8.39 -3.46
CA ILE A 121 -5.53 8.80 -3.25
C ILE A 121 -4.63 8.57 -4.48
N TYR A 122 -5.09 7.78 -5.45
CA TYR A 122 -4.42 7.58 -6.73
C TYR A 122 -4.78 8.63 -7.78
N GLU A 123 -5.87 9.38 -7.63
CA GLU A 123 -6.41 10.25 -8.67
C GLU A 123 -5.40 11.33 -9.12
N CYS A 124 -4.73 11.99 -8.16
CA CYS A 124 -3.70 12.99 -8.45
C CYS A 124 -2.52 12.39 -9.24
N LYS A 125 -2.14 11.14 -8.92
CA LYS A 125 -1.03 10.44 -9.56
C LYS A 125 -1.34 10.06 -11.01
N PHE A 126 -2.59 9.70 -11.31
CA PHE A 126 -2.99 9.36 -12.69
C PHE A 126 -3.03 10.60 -13.57
N LYS A 127 -3.57 11.73 -13.07
CA LYS A 127 -3.57 13.01 -13.80
C LYS A 127 -2.14 13.50 -14.08
N ASP A 128 -1.22 13.35 -13.13
CA ASP A 128 0.18 13.71 -13.34
C ASP A 128 0.92 12.78 -14.31
N ARG A 129 0.65 11.46 -14.28
CA ARG A 129 1.23 10.50 -15.24
C ARG A 129 0.72 10.74 -16.67
N MET A 130 -0.58 11.03 -16.83
CA MET A 130 -1.16 11.40 -18.14
C MET A 130 -0.62 12.74 -18.63
N CYS A 131 -0.49 13.75 -17.75
CA CYS A 131 0.10 15.04 -18.09
C CYS A 131 1.57 14.90 -18.50
N CYS A 132 2.35 14.06 -17.82
CA CYS A 132 3.73 13.74 -18.20
C CYS A 132 3.82 13.01 -19.55
N GLN A 133 2.93 12.04 -19.83
CA GLN A 133 2.89 11.37 -21.14
C GLN A 133 2.52 12.33 -22.28
N LEU A 134 1.56 13.24 -22.07
CA LEU A 134 1.19 14.27 -23.05
C LEU A 134 2.33 15.27 -23.28
N LYS A 135 3.04 15.70 -22.22
CA LYS A 135 4.22 16.58 -22.34
C LYS A 135 5.41 15.91 -23.05
N LEU A 136 5.60 14.60 -22.89
CA LEU A 136 6.63 13.84 -23.61
C LEU A 136 6.28 13.61 -25.09
N CYS A 137 4.98 13.53 -25.43
CA CYS A 137 4.52 13.42 -26.82
C CYS A 137 4.65 14.77 -27.56
N GLN A 138 4.34 15.89 -26.89
CA GLN A 138 4.47 17.23 -27.49
C GLN A 138 5.93 17.70 -27.65
N ARG A 139 6.89 17.14 -26.89
CA ARG A 139 8.33 17.46 -27.05
C ARG A 139 9.00 16.75 -28.23
N ARG A 140 8.34 15.82 -28.94
CA ARG A 140 8.90 15.22 -30.17
C ARG A 140 8.51 15.93 -31.46
N HIS A 141 7.60 16.91 -31.41
CA HIS A 141 7.10 17.57 -32.62
C HIS A 141 7.56 19.03 -32.81
N TYR A 142 8.35 19.59 -31.89
CA TYR A 142 8.95 20.92 -32.07
C TYR A 142 10.39 20.95 -31.57
N GLY A 143 11.34 20.89 -32.52
CA GLY A 143 12.78 21.00 -32.32
C GLY A 143 13.49 19.96 -33.19
N THR A 144 13.95 20.26 -34.40
CA THR A 144 14.87 21.35 -34.72
C THR A 144 14.84 21.68 -36.21
N HIS A 145 14.56 22.94 -36.52
CA HIS A 145 15.15 23.68 -37.64
C HIS A 145 16.40 24.38 -37.10
#